data_AF-A0A1G1G423-F1
#
_entry.id   AF-A0A1G1G423-F1
#
_cell.length_a   1.000
_cell.length_b   1.000
_cell.length_c   1.000
_cell.angle_alpha   90.00
_cell.angle_beta   90.00
_cell.angle_gamma   90.00
#
_symmetry.space_group_name_H-M   'P 1'
#
loop_
_entity.id
_entity.type
_entity.pdbx_description
1 polymer ?
#
loop_
_entity_poly.entity_id
_entity_poly.type
_entity_poly.pdbx_seq_one_letter_code
_entity_poly.pdbx_strand_id
1 'polypeptide(L)'
;MEEYFMKLFFQTATTVLALALGLAGCNKGTDSAVLAKVNRTTITVSDFKKQVQDLDPQVQPIVSTDAKARKEYLDQIVGYEVALQEAKRLGLDKDAEYKKRMATYREEMERKVQEAMKFELLANLVKKELASKITAPTDQEVKEYYTKNITRMRTADGKKVSLEQAAPLIKDRMANERQRDAFIEYVNSLKAKATISIDEKVLASLGTDTPAPAKEEVKKEDPKK
;
A
#
# COMPACT_ATOMS: atom_id res chain seq x y z
N MET A 1 -7.80 -36.36 36.14
CA MET A 1 -8.15 -35.77 37.44
C MET A 1 -8.86 -34.47 37.17
N GLU A 2 -10.10 -34.53 36.69
CA GLU A 2 -11.31 -34.86 37.50
C GLU A 2 -11.51 -33.71 38.49
N GLU A 3 -12.54 -32.88 38.44
CA GLU A 3 -13.94 -33.15 38.15
C GLU A 3 -14.64 -31.84 37.76
N TYR A 4 -14.81 -31.48 36.49
CA TYR A 4 -15.85 -30.49 36.11
C TYR A 4 -16.43 -30.78 34.72
N PHE A 5 -16.40 -32.06 34.31
CA PHE A 5 -16.81 -32.50 32.98
C PHE A 5 -18.18 -33.21 32.95
N MET A 6 -18.95 -33.31 34.04
CA MET A 6 -20.19 -34.08 33.96
C MET A 6 -21.25 -33.68 34.98
N LYS A 7 -22.11 -32.75 34.54
CA LYS A 7 -23.50 -32.42 34.95
C LYS A 7 -23.74 -31.02 34.36
N LEU A 8 -24.58 -30.78 33.38
CA LEU A 8 -25.85 -31.42 33.08
C LEU A 8 -26.28 -30.89 31.69
N PHE A 9 -26.05 -31.66 30.63
CA PHE A 9 -27.00 -31.66 29.53
C PHE A 9 -28.24 -32.36 30.09
N PHE A 10 -29.35 -31.65 30.26
CA PHE A 10 -30.72 -32.15 30.05
C PHE A 10 -31.74 -31.01 30.26
N GLN A 11 -32.54 -30.78 29.22
CA GLN A 11 -33.90 -30.20 29.21
C GLN A 11 -34.15 -28.67 29.37
N THR A 12 -34.34 -28.05 28.21
CA THR A 12 -35.55 -27.31 27.76
C THR A 12 -36.30 -26.40 28.74
N ALA A 13 -36.31 -25.09 28.45
CA ALA A 13 -37.53 -24.28 28.52
C ALA A 13 -37.39 -23.00 27.68
N THR A 14 -38.18 -22.91 26.62
CA THR A 14 -38.48 -21.70 25.86
C THR A 14 -39.07 -20.63 26.78
N THR A 15 -38.55 -19.41 26.74
CA THR A 15 -39.31 -18.23 27.18
C THR A 15 -39.02 -17.07 26.23
N VAL A 16 -40.00 -16.83 25.36
CA VAL A 16 -40.17 -15.57 24.63
C VAL A 16 -40.71 -14.55 25.62
N LEU A 17 -40.02 -13.42 25.83
CA LEU A 17 -40.68 -12.21 26.30
C LEU A 17 -39.94 -10.93 25.87
N ALA A 18 -40.60 -10.23 24.94
CA ALA A 18 -40.64 -8.79 24.74
C ALA A 18 -39.32 -8.01 24.54
N LEU A 19 -39.07 -7.75 23.25
CA LEU A 19 -38.50 -6.51 22.72
C LEU A 19 -38.97 -5.28 23.52
N ALA A 20 -38.05 -4.65 24.24
CA ALA A 20 -38.07 -3.21 24.46
C ALA A 20 -37.05 -2.59 23.49
N LEU A 21 -37.55 -2.26 22.29
CA LEU A 21 -36.89 -1.37 21.34
C LEU A 21 -36.78 0.02 21.99
N GLY A 22 -35.70 0.23 22.75
CA GLY A 22 -35.18 1.57 22.96
C GLY A 22 -34.73 2.09 21.60
N LEU A 23 -35.54 2.96 21.01
CA LEU A 23 -35.22 3.74 19.83
C LEU A 23 -33.91 4.49 20.11
N ALA A 24 -32.79 3.88 19.73
CA ALA A 24 -31.59 4.62 19.42
C ALA A 24 -32.01 5.68 18.41
N GLY A 25 -31.84 6.95 18.78
CA GLY A 25 -31.97 8.07 17.86
C GLY A 25 -30.97 7.89 16.73
N CYS A 26 -31.35 7.13 15.70
CA CYS A 26 -30.82 7.29 14.37
C CYS A 26 -31.26 8.68 13.93
N ASN A 27 -30.43 9.69 14.23
CA ASN A 27 -30.30 10.79 13.32
C ASN A 27 -29.86 10.17 11.99
N LYS A 28 -30.84 9.76 11.16
CA LYS A 28 -30.58 9.32 9.78
C LYS A 28 -30.09 10.57 9.07
N GLY A 29 -28.79 10.83 9.23
CA GLY A 29 -28.08 11.82 8.45
C GLY A 29 -28.37 11.54 6.98
N THR A 30 -28.38 12.61 6.19
CA THR A 30 -28.69 12.58 4.76
C THR A 30 -27.90 11.50 4.01
N ASP A 31 -26.72 11.11 4.49
CA ASP A 31 -25.89 10.05 3.94
C ASP A 31 -26.48 8.63 4.03
N SER A 32 -27.32 8.36 5.03
CA SER A 32 -28.03 7.08 5.18
C SER A 32 -29.35 7.01 4.38
N ALA A 33 -29.74 8.12 3.74
CA ALA A 33 -30.96 8.15 2.93
C ALA A 33 -30.83 7.20 1.74
N VAL A 34 -31.91 6.49 1.45
CA VAL A 34 -31.96 5.47 0.39
C VAL A 34 -32.26 6.16 -0.94
N LEU A 35 -31.39 5.94 -1.93
CA LEU A 35 -31.58 6.43 -3.30
C LEU A 35 -32.24 5.37 -4.19
N ALA A 36 -31.85 4.10 -4.02
CA ALA A 36 -32.41 2.99 -4.78
C ALA A 36 -32.37 1.68 -3.97
N LYS A 37 -33.22 0.74 -4.33
CA LYS A 37 -33.19 -0.64 -3.85
C LYS A 37 -33.19 -1.58 -5.04
N VAL A 38 -32.22 -2.50 -5.07
CA VAL A 38 -32.09 -3.53 -6.11
C VAL A 38 -32.18 -4.88 -5.42
N ASN A 39 -33.39 -5.47 -5.42
CA ASN A 39 -33.71 -6.66 -4.63
C ASN A 39 -33.37 -6.46 -3.14
N ARG A 40 -32.37 -7.17 -2.62
CA ARG A 40 -31.92 -7.08 -1.21
C ARG A 40 -30.83 -6.04 -0.99
N THR A 41 -30.24 -5.49 -2.06
CA THR A 41 -29.20 -4.48 -1.98
C THR A 41 -29.83 -3.09 -1.89
N THR A 42 -29.36 -2.27 -0.95
CA THR A 42 -29.79 -0.88 -0.79
C THR A 42 -28.64 0.03 -1.19
N ILE A 43 -28.89 1.00 -2.07
CA ILE A 43 -27.94 2.03 -2.48
C ILE A 43 -28.29 3.31 -1.72
N THR A 44 -27.39 3.77 -0.87
CA THR A 44 -27.57 4.98 -0.06
C THR A 44 -26.92 6.21 -0.70
N VAL A 45 -27.20 7.39 -0.16
CA VAL A 45 -26.51 8.64 -0.52
C VAL A 45 -25.00 8.51 -0.30
N SER A 46 -24.55 7.88 0.79
CA SER A 46 -23.13 7.66 1.06
C SER A 46 -22.47 6.82 -0.04
N ASP A 47 -23.11 5.73 -0.46
CA ASP A 47 -22.58 4.84 -1.50
C ASP A 47 -22.47 5.57 -2.83
N PHE A 48 -23.51 6.32 -3.20
CA PHE A 48 -23.50 7.13 -4.43
C PHE A 48 -22.39 8.18 -4.41
N LYS A 49 -22.19 8.88 -3.29
CA LYS A 49 -21.11 9.89 -3.16
C LYS A 49 -19.72 9.27 -3.31
N LYS A 50 -19.47 8.11 -2.71
CA LYS A 50 -18.20 7.38 -2.88
C LYS A 50 -17.98 7.02 -4.34
N GLN A 51 -19.01 6.50 -5.00
CA GLN A 51 -18.95 6.12 -6.41
C GLN A 51 -18.67 7.33 -7.31
N VAL A 52 -19.22 8.52 -6.99
CA VAL A 52 -18.89 9.78 -7.67
C VAL A 52 -17.43 10.20 -7.43
N GLN A 53 -16.88 9.99 -6.23
CA GLN A 53 -15.48 10.31 -5.93
C GLN A 53 -14.48 9.44 -6.70
N ASP A 54 -14.89 8.24 -7.10
CA ASP A 54 -14.09 7.31 -7.91
C ASP A 54 -14.12 7.64 -9.41
N LEU A 55 -14.98 8.57 -9.85
CA LEU A 55 -15.00 9.04 -11.23
C LEU A 55 -13.77 9.90 -11.55
N ASP A 56 -13.48 10.04 -12.85
CA ASP A 56 -12.51 11.01 -13.34
C ASP A 56 -12.81 12.41 -12.75
N PRO A 57 -11.80 13.13 -12.22
CA PRO A 57 -11.99 14.45 -11.61
C PRO A 57 -12.78 15.45 -12.46
N GLN A 58 -12.71 15.35 -13.79
CA GLN A 58 -13.45 16.22 -14.71
C GLN A 58 -14.95 15.90 -14.75
N VAL A 59 -15.34 14.65 -14.48
CA VAL A 59 -16.73 14.17 -14.52
C VAL A 59 -17.45 14.37 -13.19
N GLN A 60 -16.72 14.32 -12.06
CA GLN A 60 -17.28 14.51 -10.72
C GLN A 60 -18.19 15.75 -10.57
N PRO A 61 -17.80 16.97 -11.01
CA PRO A 61 -18.65 18.15 -10.85
C PRO A 61 -19.91 18.09 -11.71
N ILE A 62 -19.86 17.44 -12.88
CA ILE A 62 -21.00 17.30 -13.79
C ILE A 62 -22.08 16.46 -13.09
N VAL A 63 -21.69 15.28 -12.60
CA VAL A 63 -22.59 14.43 -11.83
C VAL A 63 -23.01 15.15 -10.55
N SER A 64 -22.13 15.84 -9.83
CA SER A 64 -22.53 16.46 -8.57
C SER A 64 -23.53 17.62 -8.71
N THR A 65 -23.51 18.36 -9.83
CA THR A 65 -24.29 19.60 -9.99
C THR A 65 -25.52 19.44 -10.88
N ASP A 66 -25.45 18.65 -11.96
CA ASP A 66 -26.59 18.43 -12.86
C ASP A 66 -27.50 17.28 -12.38
N ALA A 67 -28.79 17.59 -12.16
CA ALA A 67 -29.77 16.62 -11.68
C ALA A 67 -30.04 15.46 -12.66
N LYS A 68 -30.00 15.74 -13.96
CA LYS A 68 -30.18 14.71 -14.99
C LYS A 68 -28.97 13.79 -15.01
N ALA A 69 -27.76 14.35 -14.98
CA ALA A 69 -26.53 13.56 -14.92
C ALA A 69 -26.46 12.69 -13.66
N ARG A 70 -26.87 13.21 -12.48
CA ARG A 70 -27.01 12.38 -11.26
C ARG A 70 -27.92 11.20 -11.45
N LYS A 71 -29.08 11.44 -12.04
CA LYS A 71 -30.09 10.40 -12.24
C LYS A 71 -29.57 9.34 -13.20
N GLU A 72 -28.98 9.73 -14.33
CA GLU A 72 -28.39 8.80 -15.30
C GLU A 72 -27.27 7.97 -14.68
N TYR A 73 -26.41 8.59 -13.86
CA TYR A 73 -25.36 7.88 -13.15
C TYR A 73 -25.92 6.89 -12.10
N LEU A 74 -26.96 7.28 -11.37
CA LEU A 74 -27.65 6.37 -10.44
C LEU A 74 -28.28 5.19 -11.19
N ASP A 75 -28.94 5.45 -12.33
CA ASP A 75 -29.52 4.43 -13.18
C ASP A 75 -28.44 3.45 -13.70
N GLN A 76 -27.23 3.94 -14.02
CA GLN A 76 -26.07 3.10 -14.36
C GLN A 76 -25.63 2.21 -13.19
N ILE A 77 -25.48 2.77 -11.97
CA ILE A 77 -25.12 1.98 -10.77
C ILE A 77 -26.14 0.87 -10.51
N VAL A 78 -27.44 1.19 -10.63
CA VAL A 78 -28.52 0.20 -10.51
C VAL A 78 -28.38 -0.89 -11.56
N GLY A 79 -28.11 -0.52 -12.82
CA GLY A 79 -27.88 -1.47 -13.91
C GLY A 79 -26.69 -2.42 -13.64
N TYR A 80 -25.57 -1.88 -13.13
CA TYR A 80 -24.41 -2.69 -12.74
C TYR A 80 -24.75 -3.67 -11.61
N GLU A 81 -25.47 -3.22 -10.58
CA GLU A 81 -25.88 -4.09 -9.47
C GLU A 81 -26.79 -5.23 -9.94
N VAL A 82 -27.74 -4.96 -10.85
CA VAL A 82 -28.58 -6.01 -11.46
C VAL A 82 -27.71 -7.04 -12.19
N ALA A 83 -26.75 -6.61 -12.99
CA ALA A 83 -25.84 -7.52 -13.69
C ALA A 83 -24.95 -8.35 -12.74
N LEU A 84 -24.45 -7.74 -11.66
CA LEU A 84 -23.67 -8.45 -10.64
C LEU A 84 -24.50 -9.50 -9.88
N GLN A 85 -25.77 -9.19 -9.60
CA GLN A 85 -26.68 -10.18 -9.00
C GLN A 85 -26.93 -11.35 -9.95
N GLU A 86 -27.06 -11.11 -11.25
CA GLU A 86 -27.18 -12.18 -12.25
C GLU A 86 -25.90 -13.02 -12.33
N ALA A 87 -24.72 -12.40 -12.32
CA ALA A 87 -23.45 -13.12 -12.28
C ALA A 87 -23.35 -14.06 -11.06
N LYS A 88 -23.80 -13.61 -9.89
CA LYS A 88 -23.88 -14.43 -8.66
C LYS A 88 -24.93 -15.54 -8.78
N ARG A 89 -26.08 -15.26 -9.40
CA ARG A 89 -27.13 -16.27 -9.64
C ARG A 89 -26.62 -17.40 -10.54
N LEU A 90 -25.82 -17.06 -11.54
CA LEU A 90 -25.15 -17.99 -12.44
C LEU A 90 -23.96 -18.72 -11.77
N GLY A 91 -23.55 -18.31 -10.58
CA GLY A 91 -22.47 -18.93 -9.82
C GLY A 91 -21.07 -18.56 -10.30
N LEU A 92 -20.92 -17.46 -11.05
CA LEU A 92 -19.63 -17.03 -11.59
C LEU A 92 -18.60 -16.64 -10.51
N ASP A 93 -19.09 -16.32 -9.31
CA ASP A 93 -18.29 -16.09 -8.11
C ASP A 93 -17.75 -17.39 -7.47
N LYS A 94 -18.23 -18.55 -7.92
CA LYS A 94 -17.83 -19.87 -7.42
C LYS A 94 -16.94 -20.63 -8.40
N ASP A 95 -16.79 -20.14 -9.63
CA ASP A 95 -15.95 -20.72 -10.65
C ASP A 95 -14.50 -20.88 -10.18
N ALA A 96 -13.87 -21.98 -10.58
CA ALA A 96 -12.51 -22.30 -10.18
C ALA A 96 -11.51 -21.21 -10.62
N GLU A 97 -11.65 -20.72 -11.86
CA GLU A 97 -10.82 -19.64 -12.39
C GLU A 97 -11.03 -18.31 -11.66
N TYR A 98 -12.27 -17.97 -11.29
CA TYR A 98 -12.55 -16.79 -10.47
C TYR A 98 -11.87 -16.90 -9.10
N LYS A 99 -12.05 -18.03 -8.41
CA LYS A 99 -11.43 -18.29 -7.10
C LYS A 99 -9.90 -18.24 -7.15
N LYS A 100 -9.31 -18.84 -8.19
CA LYS A 100 -7.86 -18.82 -8.42
C LYS A 100 -7.36 -17.38 -8.55
N ARG A 101 -7.99 -16.56 -9.39
CA ARG A 101 -7.63 -15.14 -9.54
C ARG A 101 -7.78 -14.36 -8.22
N MET A 102 -8.86 -14.58 -7.49
CA MET A 102 -9.06 -13.92 -6.18
C MET A 102 -8.03 -14.34 -5.14
N ALA A 103 -7.61 -15.61 -5.14
CA ALA A 103 -6.54 -16.09 -4.27
C ALA A 103 -5.20 -15.43 -4.61
N THR A 104 -4.85 -15.33 -5.90
CA THR A 104 -3.64 -14.62 -6.36
C THR A 104 -3.67 -13.14 -5.95
N TYR A 105 -4.79 -12.43 -6.18
CA TYR A 105 -4.89 -11.04 -5.74
C TYR A 105 -4.78 -10.88 -4.22
N ARG A 106 -5.37 -11.80 -3.45
CA ARG A 106 -5.24 -11.79 -1.99
C ARG A 106 -3.78 -11.97 -1.56
N GLU A 107 -3.09 -12.96 -2.10
CA GLU A 107 -1.68 -13.23 -1.80
C GLU A 107 -0.79 -12.02 -2.14
N GLU A 108 -0.98 -11.43 -3.32
CA GLU A 108 -0.22 -10.25 -3.74
C GLU A 108 -0.49 -9.03 -2.84
N MET A 109 -1.75 -8.81 -2.45
CA MET A 109 -2.12 -7.71 -1.57
C MET A 109 -1.59 -7.93 -0.15
N GLU A 110 -1.71 -9.15 0.37
CA GLU A 110 -1.12 -9.52 1.67
C GLU A 110 0.39 -9.28 1.67
N ARG A 111 1.10 -9.71 0.63
CA ARG A 111 2.54 -9.44 0.48
C ARG A 111 2.85 -7.93 0.51
N LYS A 112 2.12 -7.12 -0.26
CA LYS A 112 2.30 -5.66 -0.28
C LYS A 112 2.04 -5.01 1.08
N VAL A 113 0.99 -5.45 1.78
CA VAL A 113 0.66 -4.95 3.13
C VAL A 113 1.77 -5.33 4.12
N GLN A 114 2.28 -6.56 4.06
CA GLN A 114 3.40 -7.01 4.89
C GLN A 114 4.68 -6.21 4.62
N GLU A 115 5.00 -5.93 3.36
CA GLU A 115 6.14 -5.08 2.99
C GLU A 115 5.98 -3.64 3.50
N ALA A 116 4.80 -3.05 3.33
CA ALA A 116 4.50 -1.71 3.84
C ALA A 116 4.61 -1.64 5.37
N MET A 117 4.09 -2.63 6.09
CA MET A 117 4.22 -2.71 7.55
C MET A 117 5.68 -2.84 7.99
N LYS A 118 6.50 -3.65 7.30
CA LYS A 118 7.94 -3.74 7.57
C LYS A 118 8.65 -2.40 7.38
N PHE A 119 8.32 -1.69 6.29
CA PHE A 119 8.88 -0.37 6.02
C PHE A 119 8.50 0.65 7.10
N GLU A 120 7.23 0.67 7.52
CA GLU A 120 6.73 1.55 8.58
C GLU A 120 7.42 1.26 9.93
N LEU A 121 7.57 -0.01 10.29
CA LEU A 121 8.30 -0.41 11.51
C LEU A 121 9.77 0.03 11.46
N LEU A 122 10.41 -0.13 10.30
CA LEU A 122 11.80 0.29 10.09
C LEU A 122 11.95 1.82 10.20
N ALA A 123 11.05 2.58 9.58
CA ALA A 123 11.06 4.03 9.67
C ALA A 123 10.88 4.51 11.12
N ASN A 124 9.97 3.89 11.85
CA ASN A 124 9.75 4.18 13.27
C ASN A 124 10.96 3.81 14.15
N LEU A 125 11.64 2.69 13.85
CA LEU A 125 12.87 2.29 14.51
C LEU A 125 13.98 3.34 14.31
N VAL A 126 14.21 3.77 13.06
CA VAL A 126 15.21 4.81 12.73
C VAL A 126 14.89 6.11 13.47
N LYS A 127 13.63 6.55 13.42
CA LYS A 127 13.18 7.77 14.12
C LYS A 127 13.43 7.68 15.62
N LYS A 128 13.12 6.54 16.24
CA LYS A 128 13.23 6.36 17.69
C LYS A 128 14.69 6.22 18.16
N GLU A 129 15.48 5.44 17.44
CA GLU A 129 16.80 4.97 17.92
C GLU A 129 17.97 5.78 17.38
N LEU A 130 17.80 6.46 16.24
CA LEU A 130 18.88 7.11 15.51
C LEU A 130 18.70 8.63 15.36
N ALA A 131 17.48 9.18 15.43
CA ALA A 131 17.26 10.60 15.17
C ALA A 131 18.06 11.54 16.08
N SER A 132 18.25 11.19 17.36
CA SER A 132 19.06 11.98 18.30
C SER A 132 20.58 11.79 18.13
N LYS A 133 21.01 10.73 17.43
CA LYS A 133 22.42 10.38 17.22
C LYS A 133 23.01 10.99 15.95
N ILE A 134 22.15 11.40 15.02
CA ILE A 134 22.54 11.90 13.70
C ILE A 134 22.46 13.43 13.72
N THR A 135 23.61 14.08 13.76
CA THR A 135 23.70 15.55 13.68
C THR A 135 23.83 15.99 12.23
N ALA A 136 23.27 17.16 11.92
CA ALA A 136 23.43 17.78 10.61
C ALA A 136 24.91 18.12 10.34
N PRO A 137 25.39 17.96 9.09
CA PRO A 137 26.73 18.42 8.72
C PRO A 137 26.88 19.93 8.94
N THR A 138 28.00 20.32 9.54
CA THR A 138 28.36 21.72 9.74
C THR A 138 28.95 22.32 8.46
N ASP A 139 28.90 23.64 8.31
CA ASP A 139 29.42 24.32 7.14
C ASP A 139 30.93 24.12 6.97
N GLN A 140 31.65 23.95 8.08
CA GLN A 140 33.08 23.64 8.07
C GLN A 140 33.36 22.26 7.46
N GLU A 141 32.59 21.24 7.86
CA GLU A 141 32.73 19.89 7.30
C GLU A 141 32.36 19.84 5.82
N VAL A 142 31.35 20.61 5.40
CA VAL A 142 30.98 20.79 3.99
C VAL A 142 32.12 21.42 3.19
N LYS A 143 32.76 22.47 3.73
CA LYS A 143 33.91 23.13 3.11
C LYS A 143 35.12 22.20 2.98
N GLU A 144 35.37 21.38 4.00
CA GLU A 144 36.44 20.38 3.98
C GLU A 144 36.18 19.28 2.95
N TYR A 145 34.95 18.75 2.91
CA TYR A 145 34.55 17.77 1.91
C TYR A 145 34.70 18.34 0.50
N TYR A 146 34.22 19.58 0.27
CA TYR A 146 34.37 20.27 -0.99
C TYR A 146 35.84 20.38 -1.39
N THR A 147 36.71 20.85 -0.50
CA THR A 147 38.14 21.03 -0.79
C THR A 147 38.82 19.72 -1.17
N LYS A 148 38.51 18.62 -0.45
CA LYS A 148 39.06 17.28 -0.72
C LYS A 148 38.55 16.68 -2.03
N ASN A 149 37.34 17.03 -2.47
CA ASN A 149 36.68 16.41 -3.63
C ASN A 149 36.57 17.33 -4.85
N ILE A 150 37.07 18.56 -4.77
CA ILE A 150 36.81 19.61 -5.76
C ILE A 150 37.29 19.25 -7.16
N THR A 151 38.31 18.40 -7.32
CA THR A 151 38.80 17.96 -8.63
C THR A 151 37.76 17.17 -9.42
N ARG A 152 36.82 16.51 -8.72
CA ARG A 152 35.76 15.68 -9.30
C ARG A 152 34.43 16.41 -9.46
N MET A 153 34.28 17.61 -8.90
CA MET A 153 33.05 18.38 -8.96
C MET A 153 33.09 19.35 -10.14
N ARG A 154 32.55 18.90 -11.28
CA ARG A 154 32.53 19.65 -12.53
C ARG A 154 31.10 19.76 -13.06
N THR A 155 30.79 20.87 -13.69
CA THR A 155 29.57 21.07 -14.48
C THR A 155 29.65 20.28 -15.80
N ALA A 156 28.53 20.15 -16.51
CA ALA A 156 28.50 19.46 -17.81
C ALA A 156 29.43 20.09 -18.86
N ASP A 157 29.67 21.40 -18.78
CA ASP A 157 30.63 22.15 -19.61
C ASP A 157 32.07 22.11 -19.06
N GLY A 158 32.36 21.26 -18.06
CA GLY A 158 33.70 21.02 -17.54
C GLY A 158 34.25 22.10 -16.59
N LYS A 159 33.44 23.07 -16.18
CA LYS A 159 33.85 24.11 -15.23
C LYS A 159 33.77 23.60 -13.78
N LYS A 160 34.54 24.23 -12.90
CA LYS A 160 34.50 23.95 -11.47
C LYS A 160 33.20 24.49 -10.87
N VAL A 161 32.48 23.64 -10.14
CA VAL A 161 31.32 24.06 -9.34
C VAL A 161 31.83 24.87 -8.15
N SER A 162 31.22 26.03 -7.85
CA SER A 162 31.60 26.83 -6.68
C SER A 162 31.18 26.14 -5.37
N LEU A 163 31.78 26.55 -4.24
CA LEU A 163 31.37 26.01 -2.93
C LEU A 163 29.90 26.31 -2.65
N GLU A 164 29.45 27.53 -2.96
CA GLU A 164 28.07 27.96 -2.74
C GLU A 164 27.07 27.09 -3.51
N GLN A 165 27.36 26.77 -4.77
CA GLN A 165 26.52 25.90 -5.59
C GLN A 165 26.58 24.43 -5.15
N ALA A 166 27.74 23.97 -4.68
CA ALA A 166 27.95 22.60 -4.26
C ALA A 166 27.46 22.31 -2.83
N ALA A 167 27.43 23.32 -1.96
CA ALA A 167 27.21 23.16 -0.52
C ALA A 167 25.90 22.44 -0.17
N PRO A 168 24.73 22.77 -0.76
CA PRO A 168 23.48 22.05 -0.47
C PRO A 168 23.57 20.56 -0.81
N LEU A 169 24.08 20.22 -2.00
CA LEU A 169 24.22 18.84 -2.45
C LEU A 169 25.24 18.06 -1.61
N ILE A 170 26.34 18.70 -1.21
CA ILE A 170 27.34 18.09 -0.32
C ILE A 170 26.70 17.85 1.05
N LYS A 171 25.95 18.81 1.58
CA LYS A 171 25.28 18.70 2.88
C LYS A 171 24.27 17.57 2.89
N ASP A 172 23.42 17.47 1.87
CA ASP A 172 22.44 16.38 1.72
C ASP A 172 23.13 15.03 1.60
N ARG A 173 24.19 14.94 0.78
CA ARG A 173 24.99 13.73 0.63
C ARG A 173 25.61 13.31 1.97
N MET A 174 26.25 14.22 2.68
CA MET A 174 26.87 13.95 3.96
C MET A 174 25.84 13.55 5.01
N ALA A 175 24.66 14.18 5.02
CA ALA A 175 23.56 13.79 5.89
C ALA A 175 23.07 12.36 5.59
N ASN A 176 22.88 12.02 4.31
CA ASN A 176 22.51 10.67 3.87
C ASN A 176 23.59 9.63 4.22
N GLU A 177 24.87 9.98 4.04
CA GLU A 177 26.00 9.13 4.42
C GLU A 177 26.01 8.88 5.94
N ARG A 178 25.85 9.93 6.77
CA ARG A 178 25.72 9.77 8.23
C ARG A 178 24.54 8.91 8.64
N GLN A 179 23.37 9.12 8.03
CA GLN A 179 22.18 8.31 8.30
C GLN A 179 22.43 6.83 7.96
N ARG A 180 23.00 6.55 6.80
CA ARG A 180 23.35 5.19 6.36
C ARG A 180 24.35 4.55 7.31
N ASP A 181 25.41 5.25 7.67
CA ASP A 181 26.49 4.70 8.49
C ASP A 181 26.00 4.43 9.93
N ALA A 182 25.24 5.36 10.51
CA ALA A 182 24.59 5.15 11.81
C ALA A 182 23.62 3.97 11.79
N PHE A 183 22.86 3.79 10.70
CA PHE A 183 21.98 2.65 10.54
C PHE A 183 22.75 1.32 10.42
N ILE A 184 23.83 1.28 9.63
CA ILE A 184 24.69 0.11 9.49
C ILE A 184 25.30 -0.27 10.84
N GLU A 185 25.84 0.70 11.59
CA GLU A 185 26.41 0.47 12.91
C GLU A 185 25.35 -0.10 13.87
N TYR A 186 24.16 0.50 13.88
CA TYR A 186 23.06 0.02 14.70
C TYR A 186 22.64 -1.41 14.34
N VAL A 187 22.45 -1.71 13.05
CA VAL A 187 22.14 -3.07 12.57
C VAL A 187 23.26 -4.05 12.94
N ASN A 188 24.53 -3.67 12.81
CA ASN A 188 25.64 -4.53 13.22
C ASN A 188 25.60 -4.81 14.73
N SER A 189 25.26 -3.82 15.55
CA SER A 189 25.08 -3.99 17.00
C SER A 189 23.93 -4.95 17.34
N LEU A 190 22.87 -4.97 16.52
CA LEU A 190 21.75 -5.91 16.65
C LEU A 190 22.12 -7.31 16.16
N LYS A 191 22.83 -7.42 15.03
CA LYS A 191 23.33 -8.70 14.50
C LYS A 191 24.24 -9.40 15.49
N ALA A 192 25.09 -8.67 16.20
CA ALA A 192 25.96 -9.21 17.24
C ALA A 192 25.20 -9.84 18.42
N LYS A 193 23.92 -9.48 18.62
CA LYS A 193 23.03 -10.00 19.66
C LYS A 193 22.06 -11.05 19.13
N ALA A 194 22.01 -11.26 17.82
CA ALA A 194 21.07 -12.17 17.18
C ALA A 194 21.72 -13.53 16.93
N THR A 195 20.94 -14.60 17.07
CA THR A 195 21.33 -15.91 16.53
C THR A 195 21.00 -15.92 15.04
N ILE A 196 22.04 -15.98 14.19
CA ILE A 196 21.93 -15.93 12.73
C ILE A 196 22.58 -17.19 12.18
N SER A 197 21.84 -17.93 11.35
CA SER A 197 22.35 -19.08 10.59
C SER A 197 22.10 -18.85 9.11
N ILE A 198 23.12 -19.07 8.28
CA ILE A 198 23.05 -18.93 6.82
C ILE A 198 23.50 -20.25 6.21
N ASP A 199 22.69 -20.83 5.35
CA ASP A 199 23.09 -22.00 4.56
C ASP A 199 23.81 -21.53 3.29
N GLU A 200 25.14 -21.46 3.37
CA GLU A 200 26.00 -21.02 2.27
C GLU A 200 25.92 -21.91 1.03
N LYS A 201 25.61 -23.21 1.21
CA LYS A 201 25.48 -24.14 0.08
C LYS A 201 24.21 -23.84 -0.71
N VAL A 202 23.10 -23.65 -0.02
CA VAL A 202 21.83 -23.25 -0.65
C VAL A 202 21.98 -21.88 -1.29
N LEU A 203 22.59 -20.91 -0.60
CA LEU A 203 22.82 -19.57 -1.16
C LEU A 203 23.65 -19.62 -2.45
N ALA A 204 24.74 -20.39 -2.48
CA ALA A 204 25.58 -20.53 -3.67
C ALA A 204 24.85 -21.20 -4.85
N SER A 205 23.88 -22.07 -4.59
CA SER A 205 23.13 -22.77 -5.65
C SER A 205 22.20 -21.87 -6.46
N LEU A 206 21.76 -20.72 -5.91
CA LEU A 206 20.81 -19.81 -6.55
C LEU A 206 21.38 -19.03 -7.75
N GLY A 207 22.70 -19.03 -7.95
CA GLY A 207 23.37 -18.25 -9.00
C GLY A 207 23.42 -18.90 -10.40
N THR A 208 22.78 -20.06 -10.60
CA THR A 208 22.92 -20.84 -11.85
C THR A 208 21.71 -20.75 -12.80
N ASP A 209 20.57 -20.23 -12.34
CA ASP A 209 19.31 -20.19 -13.11
C ASP A 209 18.86 -18.75 -13.45
N THR A 210 19.78 -17.83 -13.73
CA THR A 210 19.38 -16.59 -14.43
C THR A 210 19.36 -16.89 -15.92
N PRO A 211 18.20 -16.90 -16.62
CA PRO A 211 18.20 -16.90 -18.06
C PRO A 211 19.02 -15.69 -18.51
N ALA A 212 20.05 -15.91 -19.32
CA ALA A 212 20.76 -14.82 -19.96
C ALA A 212 19.72 -13.86 -20.56
N PRO A 213 19.86 -12.53 -20.41
CA PRO A 213 18.96 -11.60 -21.08
C PRO A 213 18.93 -11.99 -22.54
N ALA A 214 17.73 -12.34 -23.04
CA ALA A 214 17.54 -12.63 -24.44
C ALA A 214 18.20 -11.49 -25.20
N LYS A 215 19.19 -11.82 -26.04
CA LYS A 215 19.72 -10.86 -27.00
C LYS A 215 18.51 -10.43 -27.83
N GLU A 216 17.95 -9.27 -27.53
CA GLU A 216 17.12 -8.57 -28.50
C GLU A 216 18.04 -8.30 -29.68
N GLU A 217 17.98 -9.18 -30.67
CA GLU A 217 18.38 -8.85 -32.02
C GLU A 217 17.48 -7.69 -32.44
N VAL A 218 17.99 -6.47 -32.26
CA VAL A 218 17.48 -5.29 -32.92
C VAL A 218 17.57 -5.60 -34.41
N LYS A 219 16.46 -6.05 -34.99
CA LYS A 219 16.25 -5.99 -36.43
C LYS A 219 16.43 -4.54 -36.82
N LYS A 220 17.56 -4.24 -37.47
CA LYS A 220 17.71 -3.01 -38.23
C LYS A 220 16.62 -3.05 -39.29
N GLU A 221 15.56 -2.29 -39.09
CA GLU A 221 14.69 -1.88 -40.18
C GLU A 221 15.54 -1.03 -41.13
N ASP A 222 15.72 -1.55 -42.35
CA ASP A 222 16.31 -0.82 -43.45
C ASP A 222 15.45 0.42 -43.77
N PRO A 223 16.01 1.64 -43.75
CA PRO A 223 15.28 2.80 -44.19
C PRO A 223 15.38 2.87 -45.72
N LYS A 224 14.47 2.19 -46.43
CA LYS A 224 14.19 2.44 -47.86
C LYS A 224 13.00 1.63 -48.40
N LYS A 225 11.80 2.23 -48.38
CA LYS A 225 11.05 2.66 -49.59
C LYS A 225 9.72 3.29 -49.20
#